data_AF-A0A5S4HAX0-F1
#
_entry.id   AF-A0A5S4HAX0-F1
#
_cell.length_a   1.000
_cell.length_b   1.000
_cell.length_c   1.000
_cell.angle_alpha   90.00
_cell.angle_beta   90.00
_cell.angle_gamma   90.00
#
_symmetry.space_group_name_H-M   'P 1'
#
loop_
_entity.id
_entity.type
_entity.pdbx_description
1 polymer ?
#
loop_
_entity_poly.entity_id
_entity_poly.type
_entity_poly.pdbx_seq_one_letter_code
_entity_poly.pdbx_strand_id
1 'polypeptide(L)'
;MTATGRTGATSMPASLQLPGITLGVGLGGFVDGILLHQLLQWHHMLSSTDTARIGVKYYDPHTVSGLEMNTLWDGLFHVVCWLAVLAGLSILYSRVTHRRRRVWTSQVLWGWVLVGWGLFNVVEGVVDHQILGIHHVHGGPLQIWWDVGFLLLGAVLVAVGWLVQRTGTPFDPEPDASFRPWSP
;
A
#
# COMPACT_ATOMS: atom_id res chain seq x y z
N MET A 1 -0.56 -19.78 -53.18
CA MET A 1 0.39 -19.64 -52.06
C MET A 1 -0.03 -18.43 -51.24
N THR A 2 -0.76 -18.69 -50.16
CA THR A 2 -1.42 -17.67 -49.33
C THR A 2 -0.50 -17.34 -48.16
N ALA A 3 0.02 -16.11 -48.11
CA ALA A 3 0.81 -15.63 -46.99
C ALA A 3 -0.13 -15.34 -45.80
N THR A 4 -0.11 -16.21 -44.81
CA THR A 4 -0.76 -15.96 -43.51
C THR A 4 0.10 -14.98 -42.72
N GLY A 5 -0.34 -13.73 -42.66
CA GLY A 5 0.21 -12.72 -41.76
C GLY A 5 -0.01 -13.14 -40.31
N ARG A 6 1.08 -13.43 -39.59
CA ARG A 6 1.08 -13.46 -38.13
C ARG A 6 0.82 -12.03 -37.65
N THR A 7 -0.41 -11.74 -37.25
CA THR A 7 -0.72 -10.61 -36.38
C THR A 7 0.09 -10.79 -35.10
N GLY A 8 1.18 -10.04 -34.98
CA GLY A 8 1.89 -9.90 -33.72
C GLY A 8 0.91 -9.29 -32.74
N ALA A 9 0.47 -10.08 -31.75
CA ALA A 9 -0.19 -9.54 -30.59
C ALA A 9 0.81 -8.56 -29.95
N THR A 10 0.55 -7.26 -30.08
CA THR A 10 1.27 -6.24 -29.32
C THR A 10 1.02 -6.54 -27.85
N SER A 11 2.00 -7.12 -27.17
CA SER A 11 2.01 -7.19 -25.71
C SER A 11 1.85 -5.77 -25.20
N MET A 12 0.72 -5.48 -24.55
CA MET A 12 0.58 -4.24 -23.81
C MET A 12 1.73 -4.18 -22.80
N PRO A 13 2.51 -3.09 -22.73
CA PRO A 13 3.62 -2.99 -21.80
C PRO A 13 3.15 -3.28 -20.38
N ALA A 14 3.86 -4.16 -19.67
CA ALA A 14 3.46 -4.61 -18.35
C ALA A 14 3.46 -3.42 -17.37
N SER A 15 2.27 -3.00 -16.92
CA SER A 15 2.10 -1.82 -16.06
C SER A 15 2.71 -2.01 -14.67
N LEU A 16 3.35 -0.96 -14.14
CA LEU A 16 3.85 -0.90 -12.76
C LEU A 16 2.78 -0.49 -11.73
N GLN A 17 1.57 -0.17 -12.18
CA GLN A 17 0.49 0.32 -11.33
C GLN A 17 0.10 -0.67 -10.23
N LEU A 18 -0.29 -1.90 -10.62
CA LEU A 18 -0.71 -2.92 -9.66
C LEU A 18 0.39 -3.25 -8.63
N PRO A 19 1.63 -3.64 -9.04
CA PRO A 19 2.66 -3.94 -8.04
C PRO A 19 3.00 -2.71 -7.19
N GLY A 20 3.02 -1.51 -7.77
CA GLY A 20 3.27 -0.27 -7.02
C GLY A 20 2.21 0.00 -5.96
N ILE A 21 0.92 -0.05 -6.32
CA ILE A 21 -0.19 0.15 -5.37
C ILE A 21 -0.16 -0.90 -4.27
N THR A 22 0.00 -2.19 -4.62
CA THR A 22 0.01 -3.28 -3.63
C THR A 22 1.21 -3.14 -2.67
N LEU A 23 2.39 -2.79 -3.18
CA LEU A 23 3.55 -2.46 -2.34
C LEU A 23 3.27 -1.27 -1.43
N GLY A 24 2.66 -0.20 -1.97
CA GLY A 24 2.30 1.00 -1.23
C GLY A 24 1.37 0.73 -0.06
N VAL A 25 0.32 -0.07 -0.27
CA VAL A 25 -0.62 -0.47 0.79
C VAL A 25 0.12 -1.21 1.89
N GLY A 26 0.93 -2.22 1.54
CA GLY A 26 1.67 -3.00 2.53
C GLY A 26 2.71 -2.18 3.31
N LEU A 27 3.47 -1.32 2.63
CA LEU A 27 4.46 -0.44 3.26
C LEU A 27 3.81 0.62 4.16
N GLY A 28 2.70 1.22 3.70
CA GLY A 28 1.94 2.18 4.50
C GLY A 28 1.40 1.56 5.77
N GLY A 29 0.79 0.37 5.66
CA GLY A 29 0.32 -0.37 6.83
C GLY A 29 1.44 -0.80 7.78
N PHE A 30 2.62 -1.17 7.27
CA PHE A 30 3.78 -1.40 8.14
C PHE A 30 4.24 -0.15 8.88
N VAL A 31 4.28 1.00 8.21
CA VAL A 31 4.69 2.25 8.85
C VAL A 31 3.69 2.63 9.94
N ASP A 32 2.41 2.48 9.68
CA ASP A 32 1.34 2.67 10.66
C ASP A 32 1.50 1.72 11.86
N GLY A 33 1.52 0.41 11.60
CA GLY A 33 1.60 -0.61 12.65
C GLY A 33 2.90 -0.59 13.46
N ILE A 34 4.05 -0.30 12.83
CA ILE A 34 5.32 -0.24 13.54
C ILE A 34 5.45 1.11 14.25
N LEU A 35 5.31 2.23 13.54
CA LEU A 35 5.57 3.54 14.15
C LEU A 35 4.45 3.92 15.12
N LEU A 36 3.19 3.82 14.72
CA LEU A 36 2.08 4.33 15.53
C LEU A 36 1.60 3.31 16.56
N HIS A 37 1.51 2.01 16.23
CA HIS A 37 1.07 1.01 17.22
C HIS A 37 2.18 0.55 18.16
N GLN A 38 3.39 0.34 17.66
CA GLN A 38 4.44 -0.32 18.47
C GLN A 38 5.44 0.64 19.09
N LEU A 39 5.98 1.60 18.31
CA LEU A 39 6.99 2.54 18.81
C LEU A 39 6.35 3.67 19.64
N LEU A 40 5.32 4.30 19.09
CA LEU A 40 4.64 5.42 19.73
C LEU A 40 3.48 4.97 20.62
N GLN A 41 2.90 3.80 20.35
CA GLN A 41 1.77 3.23 21.09
C GLN A 41 0.60 4.21 21.20
N TRP A 42 0.36 4.99 20.15
CA TRP A 42 -0.71 6.00 20.13
C TRP A 42 -2.09 5.36 20.01
N HIS A 43 -2.14 4.25 19.28
CA HIS A 43 -3.35 3.47 19.05
C HIS A 43 -2.96 2.05 18.64
N HIS A 44 -3.92 1.13 18.77
CA HIS A 44 -3.83 -0.26 18.35
C HIS A 44 -5.13 -0.68 17.69
N MET A 45 -5.14 -1.84 17.01
CA MET A 45 -6.28 -2.36 16.25
C MET A 45 -7.63 -2.28 16.98
N LEU A 46 -7.66 -2.54 18.29
CA LEU A 46 -8.88 -2.51 19.10
C LEU A 46 -8.92 -1.42 20.17
N SER A 47 -7.97 -0.48 20.15
CA SER A 47 -7.80 0.52 21.21
C SER A 47 -8.96 1.50 21.38
N SER A 48 -9.86 1.62 20.40
CA SER A 48 -11.01 2.54 20.46
C SER A 48 -12.36 1.83 20.44
N THR A 49 -12.37 0.54 20.78
CA THR A 49 -13.59 -0.29 20.75
C THR A 49 -14.66 0.12 21.76
N ASP A 50 -14.37 1.02 22.70
CA ASP A 50 -15.33 1.67 23.60
C ASP A 50 -16.30 2.60 22.87
N THR A 51 -15.88 3.12 21.71
CA THR A 51 -16.70 3.99 20.83
C THR A 51 -17.18 3.29 19.56
N ALA A 52 -16.93 1.98 19.43
CA ALA A 52 -17.25 1.21 18.24
C ALA A 52 -18.76 1.09 17.97
N ARG A 53 -19.13 1.17 16.69
CA ARG A 53 -20.53 1.08 16.23
C ARG A 53 -21.01 -0.34 15.94
N ILE A 54 -20.14 -1.34 16.13
CA ILE A 54 -20.39 -2.74 15.73
C ILE A 54 -20.41 -3.74 16.90
N GLY A 55 -20.51 -3.27 18.14
CA GLY A 55 -20.71 -4.13 19.33
C GLY A 55 -19.52 -5.04 19.66
N VAL A 56 -18.32 -4.67 19.22
CA VAL A 56 -17.07 -5.36 19.59
C VAL A 56 -16.76 -5.09 21.06
N LYS A 57 -16.29 -6.11 21.78
CA LYS A 57 -15.89 -5.96 23.18
C LYS A 57 -14.77 -4.92 23.29
N TYR A 58 -14.86 -4.04 24.29
CA TYR A 58 -13.78 -3.11 24.59
C TYR A 58 -12.57 -3.82 25.22
N TYR A 59 -11.38 -3.54 24.69
CA TYR A 59 -10.09 -4.00 25.22
C TYR A 59 -9.23 -2.81 25.61
N ASP A 60 -9.21 -2.50 26.91
CA ASP A 60 -8.47 -1.36 27.46
C ASP A 60 -6.96 -1.50 27.21
N PRO A 61 -6.36 -0.63 26.38
CA PRO A 61 -4.93 -0.69 26.04
C PRO A 61 -4.01 -0.34 27.23
N HIS A 62 -4.55 0.04 28.40
CA HIS A 62 -3.78 0.28 29.63
C HIS A 62 -3.78 -0.92 30.60
N THR A 63 -4.35 -2.05 30.19
CA THR A 63 -4.31 -3.31 30.94
C THR A 63 -3.47 -4.35 30.22
N VAL A 64 -2.87 -5.29 30.96
CA VAL A 64 -2.05 -6.37 30.37
C VAL A 64 -2.89 -7.20 29.38
N SER A 65 -4.09 -7.61 29.76
CA SER A 65 -4.96 -8.41 28.89
C SER A 65 -5.43 -7.65 27.65
N GLY A 66 -5.67 -6.35 27.76
CA GLY A 66 -5.99 -5.50 26.61
C GLY A 66 -4.79 -5.31 25.69
N LEU A 67 -3.57 -5.13 26.22
CA LEU A 67 -2.34 -5.08 25.43
C LEU A 67 -2.04 -6.40 24.73
N GLU A 68 -2.25 -7.54 25.38
CA GLU A 68 -2.10 -8.87 24.74
C GLU A 68 -3.05 -9.03 23.56
N MET A 69 -4.31 -8.62 23.72
CA MET A 69 -5.30 -8.67 22.64
C MET A 69 -4.94 -7.72 21.50
N ASN A 70 -4.60 -6.46 21.82
CA ASN A 70 -4.19 -5.49 20.81
C ASN A 70 -2.92 -5.94 20.07
N THR A 71 -1.93 -6.49 20.77
CA THR A 71 -0.72 -7.07 20.17
C THR A 71 -1.04 -8.20 19.19
N LEU A 72 -2.02 -9.05 19.52
CA LEU A 72 -2.47 -10.11 18.60
C LEU A 72 -3.07 -9.52 17.32
N TRP A 73 -3.96 -8.54 17.45
CA TRP A 73 -4.63 -7.92 16.30
C TRP A 73 -3.70 -7.07 15.46
N ASP A 74 -2.78 -6.32 16.09
CA ASP A 74 -1.69 -5.65 15.38
C ASP A 74 -0.84 -6.68 14.64
N GLY A 75 -0.54 -7.83 15.24
CA GLY A 75 0.17 -8.93 14.58
C GLY A 75 -0.55 -9.46 13.35
N LEU A 76 -1.87 -9.67 13.43
CA LEU A 76 -2.70 -10.07 12.29
C LEU A 76 -2.71 -9.01 11.18
N PHE A 77 -2.83 -7.73 11.56
CA PHE A 77 -2.70 -6.60 10.65
C PHE A 77 -1.34 -6.59 9.94
N HIS A 78 -0.25 -6.82 10.67
CA HIS A 78 1.09 -6.94 10.11
C HIS A 78 1.23 -8.12 9.16
N VAL A 79 0.56 -9.26 9.42
CA VAL A 79 0.53 -10.39 8.47
C VAL A 79 -0.12 -9.98 7.15
N VAL A 80 -1.24 -9.23 7.19
CA VAL A 80 -1.88 -8.70 5.98
C VAL A 80 -0.94 -7.74 5.23
N CYS A 81 -0.29 -6.82 5.94
CA CYS A 81 0.70 -5.90 5.37
C CYS A 81 1.87 -6.66 4.72
N TRP A 82 2.38 -7.68 5.39
CA TRP A 82 3.45 -8.55 4.91
C TRP A 82 3.07 -9.28 3.62
N LEU A 83 1.88 -9.89 3.59
CA LEU A 83 1.36 -10.55 2.40
C LEU A 83 1.15 -9.57 1.24
N ALA A 84 0.70 -8.34 1.51
CA ALA A 84 0.60 -7.30 0.50
C ALA A 84 1.98 -6.93 -0.08
N VAL A 85 3.01 -6.74 0.77
CA VAL A 85 4.38 -6.49 0.30
C VAL A 85 4.88 -7.66 -0.55
N LEU A 86 4.73 -8.90 -0.08
CA LEU A 86 5.15 -10.09 -0.83
C LEU A 86 4.42 -10.21 -2.18
N ALA A 87 3.11 -9.95 -2.22
CA ALA A 87 2.32 -9.96 -3.45
C ALA A 87 2.80 -8.86 -4.41
N GLY A 88 2.99 -7.64 -3.92
CA GLY A 88 3.51 -6.52 -4.70
C GLY A 88 4.88 -6.81 -5.30
N LEU A 89 5.80 -7.37 -4.50
CA LEU A 89 7.12 -7.81 -4.96
C LEU A 89 7.03 -8.93 -5.99
N SER A 90 6.15 -9.92 -5.78
CA SER A 90 5.96 -11.06 -6.69
C SER A 90 5.40 -10.64 -8.04
N ILE A 91 4.39 -9.75 -8.03
CA ILE A 91 3.83 -9.17 -9.25
C ILE A 91 4.89 -8.31 -9.97
N LEU A 92 5.66 -7.50 -9.24
CA LEU A 92 6.75 -6.72 -9.83
C LEU A 92 7.81 -7.62 -10.47
N TYR A 93 8.22 -8.68 -9.75
CA TYR A 93 9.22 -9.64 -10.19
C TYR A 93 8.79 -10.41 -11.45
N SER A 94 7.52 -10.79 -11.53
CA SER A 94 6.96 -11.48 -12.71
C SER A 94 6.84 -10.57 -13.94
N ARG A 95 6.64 -9.25 -13.75
CA ARG A 95 6.51 -8.27 -14.84
C ARG A 95 7.85 -7.70 -15.31
N VAL A 96 8.85 -7.60 -14.43
CA VAL A 96 10.15 -6.98 -14.72
C VAL A 96 11.20 -8.07 -14.92
N THR A 97 11.33 -8.52 -16.16
CA THR A 97 12.28 -9.57 -16.56
C THR A 97 13.67 -9.01 -16.89
N HIS A 98 13.75 -7.74 -17.32
CA HIS A 98 14.99 -7.05 -17.64
C HIS A 98 15.16 -5.77 -16.81
N ARG A 99 16.41 -5.25 -16.76
CA ARG A 99 16.75 -3.99 -16.08
C ARG A 99 16.21 -3.90 -14.64
N ARG A 100 16.16 -5.04 -13.92
CA ARG A 100 15.56 -5.18 -12.57
C ARG A 100 16.08 -4.17 -11.54
N ARG A 101 17.33 -3.73 -11.64
CA ARG A 101 17.86 -2.69 -10.74
C ARG A 101 17.28 -1.31 -11.05
N ARG A 102 17.02 -1.00 -12.31
CA ARG A 102 16.55 0.31 -12.78
C ARG A 102 15.07 0.55 -12.43
N VAL A 103 14.27 -0.49 -12.22
CA VAL A 103 12.86 -0.30 -11.81
C VAL A 103 12.76 0.41 -10.45
N TRP A 104 13.72 0.17 -9.55
CA TRP A 104 13.76 0.79 -8.23
C TRP A 104 14.11 2.28 -8.26
N THR A 105 14.62 2.79 -9.37
CA THR A 105 14.83 4.24 -9.59
C THR A 105 13.71 4.85 -10.43
N SER A 106 12.66 4.09 -10.77
CA SER A 106 11.55 4.57 -11.58
C SER A 106 10.63 5.44 -10.75
N GLN A 107 10.42 6.69 -11.20
CA GLN A 107 9.42 7.59 -10.63
C GLN A 107 8.00 7.01 -10.77
N VAL A 108 7.74 6.25 -11.85
CA VAL A 108 6.44 5.61 -12.06
C VAL A 108 6.13 4.59 -10.97
N LEU A 109 7.11 3.73 -10.62
CA LEU A 109 6.93 2.77 -9.52
C LEU A 109 6.63 3.49 -8.20
N TRP A 110 7.48 4.44 -7.82
CA TRP A 110 7.34 5.14 -6.54
C TRP A 110 6.10 6.02 -6.47
N GLY A 111 5.66 6.60 -7.59
CA GLY A 111 4.38 7.30 -7.66
C GLY A 111 3.21 6.38 -7.37
N TRP A 112 3.20 5.16 -7.90
CA TRP A 112 2.18 4.15 -7.57
C TRP A 112 2.30 3.60 -6.15
N VAL A 113 3.50 3.50 -5.58
CA VAL A 113 3.70 3.18 -4.16
C VAL A 113 3.09 4.26 -3.26
N LEU A 114 3.30 5.54 -3.57
CA LEU A 114 2.67 6.64 -2.84
C LEU A 114 1.14 6.62 -2.95
N VAL A 115 0.61 6.31 -4.13
CA VAL A 115 -0.85 6.12 -4.31
C VAL A 115 -1.34 4.96 -3.45
N GLY A 116 -0.66 3.82 -3.45
CA GLY A 116 -1.05 2.67 -2.63
C GLY A 116 -1.05 2.97 -1.13
N TRP A 117 -0.02 3.67 -0.65
CA TRP A 117 0.04 4.11 0.74
C TRP A 117 -1.11 5.07 1.05
N GLY A 118 -1.30 6.11 0.23
CA GLY A 118 -2.37 7.06 0.45
C GLY A 118 -3.76 6.43 0.44
N LEU A 119 -3.99 5.43 -0.43
CA LEU A 119 -5.22 4.64 -0.45
C LEU A 119 -5.40 3.83 0.83
N PHE A 120 -4.34 3.22 1.36
CA PHE A 120 -4.38 2.55 2.66
C PHE A 120 -4.87 3.53 3.74
N ASN A 121 -4.25 4.71 3.89
CA ASN A 121 -4.66 5.70 4.88
C ASN A 121 -6.12 6.16 4.71
N VAL A 122 -6.57 6.38 3.47
CA VAL A 122 -7.94 6.83 3.22
C VAL A 122 -8.95 5.73 3.53
N VAL A 123 -8.68 4.49 3.11
CA VAL A 123 -9.60 3.37 3.34
C VAL A 123 -9.67 3.04 4.81
N GLU A 124 -8.53 2.91 5.48
CA GLU A 124 -8.42 2.63 6.91
C GLU A 124 -9.10 3.76 7.72
N GLY A 125 -8.75 5.02 7.49
CA GLY A 125 -9.34 6.14 8.23
C GLY A 125 -10.84 6.31 8.00
N VAL A 126 -11.37 5.99 6.81
CA VAL A 126 -12.82 6.05 6.55
C VAL A 126 -13.52 4.85 7.20
N VAL A 127 -13.01 3.64 6.99
CA VAL A 127 -13.68 2.42 7.45
C VAL A 127 -13.54 2.28 8.95
N ASP A 128 -12.32 2.27 9.47
CA ASP A 128 -12.04 1.87 10.85
C ASP A 128 -12.24 3.03 11.82
N HIS A 129 -11.95 4.28 11.43
CA HIS A 129 -12.12 5.44 12.31
C HIS A 129 -13.53 6.03 12.22
N GLN A 130 -14.03 6.26 11.00
CA GLN A 130 -15.29 7.00 10.82
C GLN A 130 -16.52 6.09 10.82
N ILE A 131 -16.49 5.00 10.05
CA ILE A 131 -17.65 4.10 9.92
C ILE A 131 -17.73 3.19 11.16
N LEU A 132 -16.67 2.44 11.46
CA LEU A 132 -16.65 1.47 12.54
C LEU A 132 -16.34 2.10 13.89
N GLY A 133 -15.44 3.09 13.95
CA GLY A 133 -15.01 3.74 15.20
C GLY A 133 -14.26 2.79 16.12
N ILE A 134 -13.51 1.84 15.58
CA ILE A 134 -12.78 0.80 16.34
C ILE A 134 -11.30 1.17 16.54
N HIS A 135 -10.80 2.08 15.70
CA HIS A 135 -9.41 2.44 15.56
C HIS A 135 -9.38 3.95 15.35
N HIS A 136 -8.74 4.73 16.21
CA HIS A 136 -8.57 6.17 15.97
C HIS A 136 -7.09 6.50 16.09
N VAL A 137 -6.59 7.45 15.30
CA VAL A 137 -5.14 7.75 15.22
C VAL A 137 -4.54 8.11 16.58
N HIS A 138 -5.30 8.78 17.42
CA HIS A 138 -4.87 9.12 18.77
C HIS A 138 -6.11 9.31 19.65
N GLY A 139 -6.16 8.61 20.78
CA GLY A 139 -7.25 8.73 21.74
C GLY A 139 -7.27 10.08 22.48
N GLY A 140 -8.39 10.40 23.12
CA GLY A 140 -8.52 11.57 24.00
C GLY A 140 -9.01 12.85 23.30
N PRO A 141 -8.77 14.03 23.90
CA PRO A 141 -9.23 15.29 23.34
C PRO A 141 -8.69 15.51 21.93
N LEU A 142 -9.52 16.03 21.02
CA LEU A 142 -9.17 16.33 19.62
C LEU A 142 -8.96 15.11 18.70
N GLN A 143 -9.35 13.90 19.09
CA GLN A 143 -9.30 12.68 18.27
C GLN A 143 -9.75 12.88 16.80
N ILE A 144 -10.86 13.59 16.59
CA ILE A 144 -11.39 13.87 15.25
C ILE A 144 -10.39 14.64 14.36
N TRP A 145 -9.57 15.53 14.93
CA TRP A 145 -8.58 16.29 14.18
C TRP A 145 -7.39 15.43 13.77
N TRP A 146 -7.03 14.44 14.59
CA TRP A 146 -6.03 13.44 14.22
C TRP A 146 -6.50 12.56 13.07
N ASP A 147 -7.76 12.09 13.11
CA ASP A 147 -8.36 11.32 12.01
C ASP A 147 -8.45 12.13 10.72
N VAL A 148 -8.87 13.40 10.81
CA VAL A 148 -8.88 14.31 9.65
C VAL A 148 -7.47 14.52 9.10
N GLY A 149 -6.48 14.72 9.97
CA GLY A 149 -5.08 14.85 9.56
C GLY A 149 -4.57 13.62 8.82
N PHE A 150 -4.92 12.42 9.28
CA PHE A 150 -4.54 11.16 8.65
C PHE A 150 -5.20 10.96 7.28
N LEU A 151 -6.49 11.28 7.14
CA LEU A 151 -7.19 11.28 5.85
C LEU A 151 -6.62 12.31 4.88
N LEU A 152 -6.32 13.52 5.34
CA LEU A 152 -5.69 14.55 4.52
C LEU A 152 -4.30 14.13 4.05
N LEU A 153 -3.50 13.52 4.92
CA LEU A 153 -2.20 12.95 4.54
C LEU A 153 -2.38 11.87 3.47
N GLY A 154 -3.36 10.96 3.64
CA GLY A 154 -3.68 9.94 2.64
C GLY A 154 -4.06 10.55 1.27
N ALA A 155 -4.94 11.55 1.26
CA ALA A 155 -5.33 12.25 0.04
C ALA A 155 -4.15 12.97 -0.64
N VAL A 156 -3.27 13.59 0.14
CA VAL A 156 -2.04 14.22 -0.36
C VAL A 156 -1.10 13.18 -0.96
N LEU A 157 -0.89 12.03 -0.31
CA LEU A 157 -0.07 10.94 -0.83
C LEU A 157 -0.62 10.40 -2.15
N VAL A 158 -1.95 10.22 -2.27
CA VAL A 158 -2.60 9.85 -3.54
C VAL A 158 -2.37 10.89 -4.62
N ALA A 159 -2.61 12.17 -4.33
CA ALA A 159 -2.46 13.25 -5.30
C ALA A 159 -1.01 13.39 -5.77
N VAL A 160 -0.05 13.44 -4.84
CA VAL A 160 1.39 13.53 -5.13
C VAL A 160 1.86 12.28 -5.89
N GLY A 161 1.49 11.09 -5.44
CA GLY A 161 1.84 9.85 -6.12
C GLY A 161 1.33 9.78 -7.56
N TRP A 162 0.08 10.21 -7.77
CA TRP A 162 -0.51 10.33 -9.11
C TRP A 162 0.23 11.32 -10.00
N LEU A 163 0.61 12.48 -9.46
CA LEU A 163 1.41 13.48 -10.16
C LEU A 163 2.80 12.94 -10.51
N VAL A 164 3.47 12.28 -9.58
CA VAL A 164 4.82 11.73 -9.78
C VAL A 164 4.81 10.66 -10.87
N GLN A 165 3.85 9.72 -10.84
CA GLN A 165 3.80 8.67 -11.85
C GLN A 165 3.44 9.22 -13.24
N ARG A 166 2.57 10.25 -13.33
CA ARG A 166 2.19 10.82 -14.64
C ARG A 166 3.35 11.58 -15.31
N THR A 167 4.24 12.18 -14.52
CA THR A 167 5.37 12.97 -15.04
C THR A 167 6.64 12.14 -15.21
N GLY A 168 6.67 10.90 -14.71
CA GLY A 168 7.82 10.03 -14.81
C GLY A 168 8.00 9.47 -16.22
N THR A 169 9.26 9.23 -16.62
CA THR A 169 9.53 8.49 -17.86
C THR A 169 8.95 7.08 -17.76
N PRO A 170 8.14 6.63 -18.74
CA PRO A 170 7.63 5.26 -18.76
C PRO A 170 8.77 4.25 -18.64
N PHE A 171 8.60 3.27 -17.76
CA PHE A 171 9.53 2.17 -17.65
C PHE A 171 9.14 1.11 -18.67
N ASP A 172 10.05 0.79 -19.59
CA ASP A 172 9.88 -0.33 -20.52
C ASP A 172 10.39 -1.61 -19.85
N PRO A 173 9.49 -2.58 -19.56
CA PRO A 173 9.87 -3.86 -18.98
C PRO A 173 10.45 -4.84 -20.02
N GLU A 174 10.28 -4.58 -21.32
CA GLU A 174 10.77 -5.43 -22.41
C GLU A 174 12.23 -5.12 -22.78
N PRO A 175 12.95 -6.09 -23.40
CA PRO A 175 14.31 -5.85 -23.88
C PRO A 175 14.30 -4.89 -25.07
N ASP A 176 15.38 -4.11 -25.18
CA ASP A 176 15.60 -3.17 -26.27
C ASP A 176 15.56 -3.91 -27.62
N ALA A 177 14.67 -3.49 -28.53
CA ALA A 177 14.50 -4.13 -29.85
C ALA A 177 15.77 -4.09 -30.74
N SER A 178 16.81 -3.39 -30.28
CA SER A 178 18.14 -3.33 -30.90
C SER A 178 18.96 -4.62 -30.77
N PHE A 179 18.56 -5.60 -29.94
CA PHE A 179 19.22 -6.90 -29.88
C PHE A 179 18.62 -7.87 -30.93
N ARG A 180 18.84 -7.59 -32.21
CA ARG A 180 18.69 -8.63 -33.25
C ARG A 180 19.99 -9.43 -33.31
N PRO A 181 20.02 -10.73 -32.94
CA PRO A 181 21.16 -11.56 -33.25
C PRO A 181 21.36 -11.57 -34.77
N TRP A 182 22.60 -11.33 -35.18
CA TRP A 182 23.04 -11.33 -36.57
C TRP A 182 22.48 -12.57 -37.30
N SER A 183 21.76 -12.35 -38.40
CA SER A 183 21.29 -13.43 -39.29
C SER A 183 22.43 -13.77 -40.25
N PRO A 184 23.02 -14.98 -40.21
CA PRO A 184 24.09 -15.37 -41.14
C PRO A 184 23.60 -15.42 -42.59
#